data_AF-A0A960YGU0-F1
#
_entry.id   AF-A0A960YGU0-F1
#
_cell.length_a   1.000
_cell.length_b   1.000
_cell.length_c   1.000
_cell.angle_alpha   90.00
_cell.angle_beta   90.00
_cell.angle_gamma   90.00
#
_symmetry.space_group_name_H-M   'P 1'
#
loop_
_entity.id
_entity.type
_entity.pdbx_description
1 polymer ?
#
loop_
_entity_poly.entity_id
_entity_poly.type
_entity_poly.pdbx_seq_one_letter_code
_entity_poly.pdbx_strand_id
1 'polypeptide(L)'
;ELDGAAPLATQLERKQAALTDLAERSRAVLARGNARWSRASAHLLGQSLYEFGDALLALEAPPSLSGDDALAYLEVLEDQAWQLYSRGESTWSELVRLAPSGDEDPDNWVSITKTELWPRIARRFLHLPELDYPLVQAEAPPWGS
;
A
#
# COMPACT_ATOMS: atom_id res chain seq x y z
N GLU A 1 -29.08 11.85 20.56
CA GLU A 1 -28.62 12.64 19.40
C GLU A 1 -27.53 11.85 18.69
N LEU A 2 -27.83 11.29 17.52
CA LEU A 2 -26.85 10.60 16.66
C LEU A 2 -26.75 11.43 15.39
N ASP A 3 -26.00 12.52 15.48
CA ASP A 3 -25.81 13.46 14.38
C ASP A 3 -24.42 13.24 13.77
N GLY A 4 -24.33 13.11 12.44
CA GLY A 4 -23.08 13.43 11.73
C GLY A 4 -22.34 12.33 10.98
N ALA A 5 -22.89 11.13 10.74
CA ALA A 5 -22.28 10.23 9.75
C ALA A 5 -22.65 10.68 8.33
N ALA A 6 -21.78 11.43 7.67
CA ALA A 6 -21.92 11.74 6.24
C ALA A 6 -22.09 10.42 5.45
N PRO A 7 -22.86 10.40 4.35
CA PRO A 7 -23.03 9.21 3.53
C PRO A 7 -21.67 8.59 3.17
N LEU A 8 -21.60 7.26 3.15
CA LEU A 8 -20.36 6.53 2.90
C LEU A 8 -19.64 7.01 1.62
N ALA A 9 -20.39 7.25 0.54
CA ALA A 9 -19.87 7.84 -0.70
C ALA A 9 -19.12 9.15 -0.45
N THR A 10 -19.70 10.07 0.32
CA THR A 10 -19.08 11.35 0.70
C THR A 10 -17.85 11.16 1.60
N GLN A 11 -17.78 10.09 2.40
CA GLN A 11 -16.58 9.77 3.18
C GLN A 11 -15.44 9.25 2.27
N LEU A 12 -15.77 8.39 1.31
CA LEU A 12 -14.83 7.84 0.34
C LEU A 12 -14.29 8.94 -0.59
N GLU A 13 -15.15 9.81 -1.11
CA GLU A 13 -14.76 10.97 -1.91
C GLU A 13 -13.79 11.88 -1.14
N ARG A 14 -14.08 12.15 0.14
CA ARG A 14 -13.17 12.93 1.00
C ARG A 14 -11.84 12.22 1.22
N LYS A 15 -11.83 10.91 1.46
CA LYS A 15 -10.59 10.13 1.61
C LYS A 15 -9.78 10.11 0.32
N GLN A 16 -10.42 9.95 -0.83
CA GLN A 16 -9.79 9.98 -2.14
C GLN A 16 -9.19 11.36 -2.46
N ALA A 17 -9.91 12.44 -2.16
CA ALA A 17 -9.42 13.81 -2.31
C ALA A 17 -8.21 14.07 -1.38
N ALA A 18 -8.29 13.66 -0.12
CA ALA A 18 -7.19 13.78 0.83
C ALA A 18 -5.95 13.00 0.39
N LEU A 19 -6.13 11.77 -0.13
CA LEU A 19 -5.04 10.97 -0.67
C LEU A 19 -4.40 11.62 -1.90
N THR A 20 -5.21 12.26 -2.74
CA THR A 20 -4.72 12.99 -3.92
C THR A 20 -3.87 14.19 -3.52
N ASP A 21 -4.35 15.02 -2.58
CA ASP A 21 -3.60 16.15 -2.02
C ASP A 21 -2.30 15.69 -1.35
N LEU A 22 -2.35 14.60 -0.56
CA LEU A 22 -1.16 14.02 0.06
C LEU A 22 -0.14 13.55 -0.98
N ALA A 23 -0.59 12.91 -2.06
CA ALA A 23 0.29 12.47 -3.14
C ALA A 23 0.96 13.67 -3.83
N GLU A 24 0.23 14.75 -4.09
CA GLU A 24 0.78 15.98 -4.66
C GLU A 24 1.81 16.65 -3.75
N ARG A 25 1.47 16.81 -2.46
CA ARG A 25 2.40 17.35 -1.47
C ARG A 25 3.64 16.48 -1.32
N SER A 26 3.48 15.16 -1.36
CA SER A 26 4.61 14.23 -1.30
C SER A 26 5.55 14.41 -2.48
N ARG A 27 5.04 14.54 -3.71
CA ARG A 27 5.87 14.87 -4.88
C ARG A 27 6.60 16.20 -4.72
N ALA A 28 5.93 17.22 -4.18
CA ALA A 28 6.53 18.52 -3.93
C ALA A 28 7.65 18.47 -2.88
N VAL A 29 7.49 17.67 -1.82
CA VAL A 29 8.52 17.44 -0.80
C VAL A 29 9.72 16.71 -1.41
N LEU A 30 9.48 15.65 -2.20
CA LEU A 30 10.53 14.89 -2.89
C LEU A 30 11.34 15.79 -3.84
N ALA A 31 10.67 16.66 -4.60
CA ALA A 31 11.33 17.59 -5.52
C ALA A 31 12.26 18.61 -4.82
N ARG A 32 12.04 18.88 -3.52
CA ARG A 32 12.90 19.78 -2.73
C ARG A 32 14.17 19.11 -2.21
N GLY A 33 14.29 17.78 -2.29
CA GLY A 33 15.53 17.05 -2.00
C GLY A 33 15.91 16.94 -0.52
N ASN A 34 15.03 17.32 0.42
CA ASN A 34 15.32 17.14 1.84
C ASN A 34 15.05 15.69 2.28
N ALA A 35 16.11 14.91 2.50
CA ALA A 35 16.02 13.47 2.78
C ALA A 35 15.07 13.12 3.95
N ARG A 36 15.10 13.90 5.04
CA ARG A 36 14.23 13.69 6.21
C ARG A 36 12.75 13.77 5.83
N TRP A 37 12.35 14.87 5.20
CA TRP A 37 10.96 15.10 4.83
C TRP A 37 10.52 14.19 3.68
N SER A 38 11.42 13.90 2.74
CA SER A 38 11.19 12.94 1.67
C SER A 38 10.86 11.54 2.20
N ARG A 39 11.65 11.04 3.17
CA ARG A 39 11.40 9.74 3.81
C ARG A 39 10.08 9.74 4.59
N ALA A 40 9.84 10.76 5.42
CA ALA A 40 8.59 10.90 6.16
C ALA A 40 7.37 10.91 5.22
N SER A 41 7.43 11.72 4.15
CA SER A 41 6.31 11.88 3.23
C SER A 41 6.02 10.61 2.44
N ALA A 42 7.06 9.91 1.96
CA ALA A 42 6.86 8.64 1.25
C ALA A 42 6.35 7.54 2.19
N HIS A 43 6.79 7.51 3.45
CA HIS A 43 6.22 6.61 4.45
C HIS A 43 4.72 6.88 4.68
N LEU A 44 4.35 8.14 4.96
CA LEU A 44 2.96 8.55 5.20
C LEU A 44 2.05 8.32 3.99
N LEU A 45 2.54 8.55 2.77
CA LEU A 45 1.80 8.25 1.55
C LEU A 45 1.50 6.75 1.43
N GLY A 46 2.50 5.90 1.66
CA GLY A 46 2.31 4.45 1.66
C GLY A 46 1.31 4.00 2.72
N GLN A 47 1.40 4.53 3.95
CA GLN A 47 0.46 4.24 5.03
C GLN A 47 -0.97 4.63 4.65
N SER A 48 -1.17 5.85 4.12
CA SER A 48 -2.50 6.34 3.73
C SER A 48 -3.12 5.53 2.59
N LEU A 49 -2.30 5.00 1.67
CA LEU A 49 -2.77 4.09 0.62
C LEU A 49 -3.32 2.79 1.22
N TYR A 50 -2.61 2.20 2.19
CA TYR A 50 -3.08 1.02 2.91
C TYR A 50 -4.36 1.27 3.70
N GLU A 51 -4.38 2.33 4.51
CA GLU A 51 -5.57 2.67 5.31
C GLU A 51 -6.80 2.92 4.45
N PHE A 52 -6.63 3.42 3.22
CA PHE A 52 -7.74 3.58 2.30
C PHE A 52 -8.18 2.24 1.69
N GLY A 53 -7.26 1.35 1.32
CA GLY A 53 -7.60 0.00 0.89
C GLY A 53 -8.36 -0.78 1.97
N ASP A 54 -7.90 -0.72 3.22
CA ASP A 54 -8.57 -1.36 4.36
C ASP A 54 -10.00 -0.81 4.53
N ALA A 55 -10.16 0.51 4.36
CA ALA A 55 -11.48 1.14 4.42
C ALA A 55 -12.42 0.71 3.29
N LEU A 56 -11.91 0.38 2.10
CA LEU A 56 -12.72 -0.18 1.00
C LEU A 56 -13.16 -1.62 1.29
N LEU A 57 -12.27 -2.45 1.84
CA LEU A 57 -12.61 -3.83 2.20
C LEU A 57 -13.59 -3.93 3.37
N ALA A 58 -13.65 -2.90 4.22
CA ALA A 58 -14.59 -2.83 5.33
C ALA A 58 -16.01 -2.41 4.92
N LEU A 59 -16.24 -2.07 3.65
CA LEU A 59 -17.56 -1.63 3.19
C LEU A 59 -18.48 -2.82 2.94
N GLU A 60 -19.74 -2.62 3.30
CA GLU A 60 -20.81 -3.56 2.98
C GLU A 60 -21.51 -3.11 1.69
N ALA A 61 -22.08 -4.08 0.96
CA ALA A 61 -22.91 -3.78 -0.19
C ALA A 61 -24.15 -2.96 0.25
N PRO A 62 -24.51 -1.90 -0.48
CA PRO A 62 -25.74 -1.15 -0.21
C PRO A 62 -26.97 -2.06 -0.19
N PRO A 63 -27.94 -1.83 0.70
CA PRO A 63 -29.14 -2.68 0.81
C PRO A 63 -30.04 -2.65 -0.44
N SER A 64 -29.79 -1.73 -1.37
CA SER A 64 -30.44 -1.66 -2.68
C SER A 64 -29.86 -2.64 -3.72
N LEU A 65 -28.67 -3.20 -3.47
CA LEU A 65 -28.06 -4.22 -4.32
C LEU A 65 -28.32 -5.60 -3.73
N SER A 66 -28.52 -6.60 -4.58
CA SER A 66 -28.79 -7.97 -4.15
C SER A 66 -28.25 -8.98 -5.15
N GLY A 67 -28.01 -10.21 -4.70
CA GLY A 67 -27.51 -11.29 -5.55
C GLY A 67 -26.19 -10.91 -6.22
N ASP A 68 -26.13 -11.14 -7.54
CA ASP A 68 -24.91 -10.92 -8.33
C ASP A 68 -24.46 -9.46 -8.35
N ASP A 69 -25.38 -8.49 -8.28
CA ASP A 69 -25.01 -7.06 -8.25
C ASP A 69 -24.28 -6.68 -6.95
N ALA A 70 -24.68 -7.30 -5.83
CA ALA A 70 -24.01 -7.10 -4.55
C ALA A 70 -22.61 -7.75 -4.55
N LEU A 71 -22.46 -8.92 -5.18
CA LEU A 71 -21.16 -9.58 -5.34
C LEU A 71 -20.23 -8.76 -6.24
N ALA A 72 -20.70 -8.32 -7.41
CA ALA A 72 -19.94 -7.49 -8.33
C ALA A 72 -19.49 -6.17 -7.69
N TYR A 73 -20.34 -5.56 -6.85
CA TYR A 73 -19.96 -4.38 -6.08
C TYR A 73 -18.78 -4.66 -5.13
N LEU A 74 -18.83 -5.76 -4.38
CA LEU A 74 -17.76 -6.14 -3.46
C LEU A 74 -16.46 -6.50 -4.20
N GLU A 75 -16.54 -7.19 -5.33
CA GLU A 75 -15.38 -7.49 -6.19
C GLU A 75 -14.70 -6.22 -6.66
N VAL A 76 -15.46 -5.21 -7.10
CA VAL A 76 -14.91 -3.91 -7.53
C VAL A 76 -14.19 -3.20 -6.37
N LEU A 77 -14.74 -3.26 -5.15
CA LEU A 77 -14.08 -2.68 -3.98
C LEU A 77 -12.79 -3.42 -3.62
N GLU A 78 -12.81 -4.74 -3.71
CA GLU A 78 -11.62 -5.57 -3.49
C GLU A 78 -10.52 -5.25 -4.50
N ASP A 79 -10.84 -5.19 -5.80
CA ASP A 79 -9.89 -4.83 -6.85
C ASP A 79 -9.28 -3.44 -6.62
N GLN A 80 -10.08 -2.46 -6.22
CA GLN A 80 -9.60 -1.12 -5.90
C GLN A 80 -8.70 -1.11 -4.67
N ALA A 81 -9.04 -1.86 -3.63
CA ALA A 81 -8.21 -2.01 -2.43
C ALA A 81 -6.84 -2.62 -2.79
N TRP A 82 -6.81 -3.67 -3.62
CA TRP A 82 -5.58 -4.28 -4.08
C TRP A 82 -4.69 -3.34 -4.91
N GLN A 83 -5.29 -2.49 -5.75
CA GLN A 83 -4.55 -1.45 -6.47
C GLN A 83 -3.92 -0.42 -5.50
N LEU A 84 -4.63 -0.03 -4.44
CA LEU A 84 -4.11 0.86 -3.41
C LEU A 84 -2.95 0.21 -2.63
N TYR A 85 -3.09 -1.05 -2.22
CA TYR A 85 -2.02 -1.80 -1.56
C TYR A 85 -0.77 -1.88 -2.43
N SER A 86 -0.91 -2.27 -3.70
CA SER A 86 0.21 -2.36 -4.64
C SER A 86 0.95 -1.03 -4.80
N ARG A 87 0.22 0.10 -4.82
CA ARG A 87 0.82 1.44 -4.85
C ARG A 87 1.51 1.80 -3.53
N GLY A 88 0.95 1.41 -2.40
CA GLY A 88 1.56 1.59 -1.08
C GLY A 88 2.88 0.83 -0.96
N GLU A 89 2.89 -0.45 -1.36
CA GLU A 89 4.07 -1.31 -1.45
C GLU A 89 5.15 -0.70 -2.32
N SER A 90 4.77 -0.22 -3.51
CA SER A 90 5.70 0.40 -4.46
C SER A 90 6.35 1.65 -3.86
N THR A 91 5.56 2.51 -3.20
CA THR A 91 6.04 3.73 -2.54
C THR A 91 7.04 3.42 -1.43
N TRP A 92 6.70 2.46 -0.56
CA TRP A 92 7.57 2.02 0.53
C TRP A 92 8.82 1.29 0.04
N SER A 93 8.70 0.45 -1.00
CA SER A 93 9.84 -0.24 -1.61
C SER A 93 10.82 0.75 -2.23
N GLU A 94 10.31 1.81 -2.89
CA GLU A 94 11.16 2.88 -3.42
C GLU A 94 11.88 3.64 -2.31
N LEU A 95 11.19 3.99 -1.22
CA LEU A 95 11.81 4.61 -0.04
C LEU A 95 12.96 3.74 0.51
N VAL A 96 12.72 2.43 0.66
CA VAL A 96 13.72 1.50 1.18
C VAL A 96 14.89 1.33 0.20
N ARG A 97 14.64 1.30 -1.11
CA ARG A 97 15.66 1.18 -2.16
C ARG A 97 16.54 2.42 -2.29
N LEU A 98 15.97 3.60 -2.12
CA LEU A 98 16.69 4.88 -2.21
C LEU A 98 17.41 5.26 -0.92
N ALA A 99 17.13 4.58 0.20
CA ALA A 99 17.85 4.77 1.45
C ALA A 99 19.31 4.26 1.29
N PRO A 100 20.33 5.12 1.47
CA PRO A 100 21.71 4.69 1.33
C PRO A 100 22.08 3.68 2.41
N SER A 101 22.87 2.68 2.03
CA SER A 101 23.47 1.72 2.97
C SER A 101 24.40 2.46 3.93
N GLY A 102 24.01 2.59 5.20
CA GLY A 102 24.82 3.22 6.25
C GLY A 102 24.55 4.72 6.47
N ASP A 103 23.52 5.29 5.85
CA ASP A 103 23.08 6.65 6.18
C ASP A 103 22.41 6.68 7.56
N GLU A 104 22.62 7.74 8.34
CA GLU A 104 21.84 7.94 9.55
C GLU A 104 20.35 8.08 9.16
N ASP A 105 19.52 7.22 9.76
CA ASP A 105 18.06 7.32 9.74
C ASP A 105 17.61 7.85 11.12
N PRO A 106 17.94 9.10 11.48
CA PRO A 106 17.78 9.60 12.85
C PRO A 106 16.30 9.60 13.29
N ASP A 107 15.39 9.72 12.33
CA ASP A 107 13.94 9.68 12.55
C ASP A 107 13.33 8.28 12.34
N ASN A 108 14.15 7.27 12.03
CA ASN A 108 13.76 5.86 11.85
C ASN A 108 12.72 5.59 10.74
N TRP A 109 12.50 6.50 9.80
CA TRP A 109 11.46 6.35 8.77
C TRP A 109 11.71 5.14 7.86
N VAL A 110 12.97 4.83 7.55
CA VAL A 110 13.32 3.66 6.74
C VAL A 110 13.11 2.39 7.55
N SER A 111 13.49 2.39 8.82
CA SER A 111 13.30 1.25 9.72
C SER A 111 11.81 0.93 9.96
N ILE A 112 11.00 1.95 10.24
CA ILE A 112 9.54 1.82 10.43
C ILE A 112 8.91 1.28 9.14
N THR A 113 9.27 1.87 7.99
CA THR A 113 8.76 1.41 6.69
C THR A 113 9.08 -0.06 6.42
N LYS A 114 10.31 -0.52 6.71
CA LYS A 114 10.67 -1.94 6.59
C LYS A 114 9.80 -2.85 7.47
N THR A 115 9.57 -2.43 8.72
CA THR A 115 8.77 -3.17 9.71
C THR A 115 7.32 -3.33 9.25
N GLU A 116 6.78 -2.33 8.55
CA GLU A 116 5.42 -2.39 8.01
C GLU A 116 5.34 -3.11 6.66
N LEU A 117 6.31 -2.90 5.77
CA LEU A 117 6.32 -3.43 4.40
C LEU A 117 6.46 -4.95 4.37
N TRP A 118 7.44 -5.51 5.09
CA TRP A 118 7.77 -6.94 4.95
C TRP A 118 6.62 -7.89 5.31
N PRO A 119 5.88 -7.70 6.43
CA PRO A 119 4.72 -8.54 6.71
C PRO A 119 3.64 -8.47 5.64
N ARG A 120 3.48 -7.34 4.96
CA ARG A 120 2.44 -7.15 3.93
C ARG A 120 2.82 -7.82 2.62
N ILE A 121 4.07 -7.66 2.18
CA ILE A 121 4.62 -8.44 1.06
C ILE A 121 4.52 -9.94 1.36
N ALA A 122 4.87 -10.38 2.57
CA ALA A 122 4.77 -11.77 2.98
C ALA A 122 3.33 -12.31 2.90
N ARG A 123 2.34 -11.54 3.39
CA ARG A 123 0.91 -11.89 3.29
C ARG A 123 0.44 -12.00 1.84
N ARG A 124 1.01 -11.22 0.93
CA ARG A 124 0.66 -11.29 -0.49
C ARG A 124 0.95 -12.66 -1.12
N PHE A 125 2.00 -13.36 -0.67
CA PHE A 125 2.27 -14.74 -1.08
C PHE A 125 1.20 -15.74 -0.61
N LEU A 126 0.40 -15.42 0.42
CA LEU A 126 -0.73 -16.25 0.84
C LEU A 126 -1.96 -16.07 -0.08
N HIS A 127 -2.04 -14.94 -0.78
CA HIS A 127 -3.17 -14.59 -1.67
C HIS A 127 -2.83 -14.73 -3.16
N LEU A 128 -1.57 -15.03 -3.51
CA LEU A 128 -1.12 -15.39 -4.86
C LEU A 128 -0.71 -16.88 -4.87
N PRO A 129 -1.62 -17.82 -5.20
CA PRO A 129 -1.28 -19.24 -5.21
C PRO A 129 -0.31 -19.66 -6.33
N GLU A 130 -0.01 -18.79 -7.31
CA GLU A 130 0.89 -19.12 -8.41
C GLU A 130 1.88 -17.98 -8.66
N LEU A 131 2.90 -17.88 -7.82
CA LEU A 131 4.20 -17.54 -8.38
C LEU A 131 4.76 -18.83 -8.96
N ASP A 132 4.73 -18.93 -10.29
CA ASP A 132 5.71 -19.68 -11.05
C ASP A 132 7.09 -19.10 -10.70
N TYR A 133 7.61 -19.48 -9.53
CA TYR A 133 9.04 -19.42 -9.30
C TYR A 133 9.64 -20.37 -10.32
N PRO A 134 10.42 -19.92 -11.32
CA PRO A 134 11.28 -20.84 -12.00
C PRO A 134 12.14 -21.46 -10.91
N LEU A 135 11.96 -22.76 -10.68
CA LEU A 135 12.92 -23.57 -9.96
C LEU A 135 14.24 -23.38 -10.70
N VAL A 136 15.07 -22.45 -10.24
CA VAL A 136 16.43 -22.32 -10.73
C VAL A 136 17.05 -23.67 -10.39
N GLN A 137 17.26 -24.51 -11.41
CA GLN A 137 18.04 -25.73 -11.24
C GLN A 137 19.36 -25.29 -10.64
N ALA A 138 19.59 -25.65 -9.38
CA ALA A 138 20.87 -25.43 -8.75
C ALA A 138 21.90 -26.20 -9.59
N GLU A 139 22.71 -25.47 -10.34
CA GLU A 139 23.87 -26.05 -11.01
C GLU A 139 24.78 -26.60 -9.89
N ALA A 140 25.09 -27.89 -9.96
CA ALA A 140 25.93 -28.52 -8.95
C ALA A 140 27.28 -27.79 -8.88
N PRO A 141 27.81 -27.49 -7.69
CA PRO A 141 29.06 -26.76 -7.57
C PRO A 141 30.20 -27.56 -8.22
N PRO A 142 31.20 -26.89 -8.84
CA PRO A 142 32.18 -27.51 -9.74
C PRO A 142 33.25 -28.38 -9.06
N TRP A 143 33.02 -28.89 -7.85
CA TRP A 143 33.94 -29.76 -7.11
C TRP A 143 33.29 -31.08 -6.70
N GLY A 144 32.59 -31.72 -7.63
CA GLY A 144 31.97 -33.02 -7.44
C GLY A 144 32.12 -33.94 -8.65
N SER A 145 33.35 -34.35 -8.97
CA SER A 145 33.76 -35.64 -9.57
C SER A 145 35.28 -35.72 -9.65
#